data_AF-A0A1Q2CBZ9-F1
#
_entry.id   AF-A0A1Q2CBZ9-F1
#
_cell.length_a   1.000
_cell.length_b   1.000
_cell.length_c   1.000
_cell.angle_alpha   90.00
_cell.angle_beta   90.00
_cell.angle_gamma   90.00
#
_symmetry.space_group_name_H-M   'P 1'
#
loop_
_entity.id
_entity.type
_entity.pdbx_description
1 polymer ?
#
loop_
_entity_poly.entity_id
_entity_poly.type
_entity_poly.pdbx_seq_one_letter_code
_entity_poly.pdbx_strand_id
1 'polypeptide(L)'
;MPSGWRSFDADLLSAGDVGGIEGAPSGFADYVVARFADEDSAGCLLSAMTVTSVHPAGYVYGSENGSCGGSATLYAEVGGVWGVALAMQAMPECSALREAGIPEGLGIRCGHETGDREY
;
A
#
# COMPACT_ATOMS: atom_id res chain seq x y z
N MET A 1 11.97 18.60 -3.47
CA MET A 1 10.91 18.45 -4.48
C MET A 1 9.65 18.05 -3.72
N PRO A 2 8.44 18.51 -4.07
CA PRO A 2 7.25 17.95 -3.43
C PRO A 2 7.28 16.44 -3.65
N SER A 3 7.14 15.66 -2.59
CA SER A 3 7.39 14.21 -2.55
C SER A 3 6.48 13.37 -3.44
N GLY A 4 5.65 14.01 -4.28
CA GLY A 4 4.68 13.40 -5.19
C GLY A 4 3.51 12.71 -4.48
N TRP A 5 3.73 12.25 -3.25
CA TRP A 5 2.74 11.71 -2.34
C TRP A 5 1.67 12.74 -2.03
N ARG A 6 0.43 12.32 -2.17
CA ARG A 6 -0.74 13.04 -1.68
C ARG A 6 -1.42 12.18 -0.63
N SER A 7 -1.86 12.82 0.45
CA SER A 7 -2.75 12.17 1.40
C SER A 7 -4.01 11.72 0.68
N PHE A 8 -4.46 10.53 1.03
CA PHE A 8 -5.69 9.91 0.56
C PHE A 8 -6.33 9.30 1.80
N ASP A 9 -7.64 9.35 1.96
CA ASP A 9 -8.26 8.75 3.15
C ASP A 9 -9.52 8.03 2.71
N ALA A 10 -9.39 6.72 2.56
CA ALA A 10 -10.47 5.85 2.17
C ALA A 10 -10.38 4.52 2.92
N ASP A 11 -11.50 4.15 3.54
CA ASP A 11 -11.70 2.87 4.19
C ASP A 11 -12.58 2.00 3.29
N LEU A 12 -12.08 0.81 2.95
CA LEU A 12 -12.74 -0.15 2.09
C LEU A 12 -13.00 -1.41 2.92
N LEU A 13 -14.27 -1.81 3.03
CA LEU A 13 -14.68 -3.01 3.78
C LEU A 13 -15.10 -4.15 2.83
N SER A 14 -15.20 -3.84 1.55
CA SER A 14 -15.59 -4.76 0.49
C SER A 14 -15.15 -4.24 -0.89
N ALA A 15 -15.21 -5.12 -1.89
CA ALA A 15 -15.03 -4.73 -3.29
C ALA A 15 -16.05 -3.68 -3.78
N GLY A 16 -17.20 -3.52 -3.12
CA GLY A 16 -18.20 -2.51 -3.46
C GLY A 16 -17.78 -1.08 -3.09
N ASP A 17 -16.80 -0.92 -2.21
CA ASP A 17 -16.40 0.37 -1.67
C ASP A 17 -15.39 1.10 -2.57
N VAL A 18 -14.97 0.51 -3.71
CA VAL A 18 -13.95 1.09 -4.60
C VAL A 18 -14.32 2.44 -5.21
N GLY A 19 -15.59 2.87 -5.13
CA GLY A 19 -15.96 4.26 -5.42
C GLY A 19 -15.31 5.27 -4.46
N GLY A 20 -14.93 4.85 -3.24
CA GLY A 20 -14.22 5.67 -2.26
C GLY A 20 -12.77 6.00 -2.65
N ILE A 21 -12.22 5.35 -3.68
CA ILE A 21 -10.86 5.60 -4.19
C ILE A 21 -10.84 6.30 -5.56
N GLU A 22 -11.91 7.01 -5.90
CA GLU A 22 -11.95 7.91 -7.07
C GLU A 22 -10.83 8.96 -6.97
N GLY A 23 -9.77 8.80 -7.78
CA GLY A 23 -8.57 9.65 -7.75
C GLY A 23 -7.27 8.91 -7.39
N ALA A 24 -7.37 7.63 -7.02
CA ALA A 24 -6.22 6.73 -7.01
C ALA A 24 -5.67 6.51 -8.43
N PRO A 25 -4.40 6.07 -8.56
CA PRO A 25 -3.82 5.70 -9.84
C PRO A 25 -4.68 4.70 -10.64
N SER A 26 -4.63 4.81 -11.97
CA SER A 26 -5.44 3.97 -12.87
C SER A 26 -5.18 2.47 -12.65
N GLY A 27 -6.24 1.67 -12.73
CA GLY A 27 -6.17 0.22 -12.55
C GLY A 27 -6.08 -0.24 -11.08
N PHE A 28 -5.84 0.67 -10.13
CA PHE A 28 -5.79 0.30 -8.72
C PHE A 28 -7.16 -0.16 -8.19
N ALA A 29 -8.25 0.47 -8.63
CA ALA A 29 -9.60 0.06 -8.24
C ALA A 29 -9.91 -1.38 -8.67
N ASP A 30 -9.55 -1.77 -9.90
CA ASP A 30 -9.73 -3.13 -10.40
C ASP A 30 -8.91 -4.14 -9.60
N TYR A 31 -7.68 -3.75 -9.22
CA TYR A 31 -6.84 -4.55 -8.33
C TYR A 31 -7.49 -4.75 -6.95
N VAL A 32 -8.05 -3.71 -6.34
CA VAL A 32 -8.72 -3.82 -5.04
C VAL A 32 -9.94 -4.74 -5.11
N VAL A 33 -10.75 -4.64 -6.19
CA VAL A 33 -11.87 -5.57 -6.41
C VAL A 33 -11.40 -7.01 -6.44
N ALA A 34 -10.34 -7.31 -7.20
CA ALA A 34 -9.76 -8.65 -7.27
C ALA A 34 -9.20 -9.10 -5.91
N ARG A 35 -8.50 -8.22 -5.20
CA ARG A 35 -7.87 -8.50 -3.91
C ARG A 35 -8.87 -8.90 -2.82
N PHE A 36 -10.06 -8.30 -2.81
CA PHE A 36 -11.16 -8.68 -1.90
C PHE A 36 -11.86 -9.98 -2.29
N ALA A 37 -11.77 -10.41 -3.56
CA ALA A 37 -12.33 -11.67 -4.02
C ALA A 37 -11.40 -12.87 -3.79
N ASP A 38 -10.08 -12.62 -3.72
CA ASP A 38 -9.07 -13.65 -3.59
C ASP A 38 -8.71 -13.96 -2.13
N GLU A 39 -8.73 -15.26 -1.83
CA GLU A 39 -8.05 -15.83 -0.66
C GLU A 39 -6.55 -15.91 -0.96
N ASP A 40 -5.70 -15.47 -0.03
CA ASP A 40 -4.26 -15.58 -0.22
C ASP A 40 -3.78 -17.05 -0.10
N SER A 41 -2.51 -17.30 -0.43
CA SER A 41 -1.94 -18.65 -0.40
C SER A 41 -1.93 -19.31 0.99
N ALA A 42 -2.14 -18.55 2.06
CA ALA A 42 -2.20 -19.03 3.43
C ALA A 42 -3.66 -19.26 3.91
N GLY A 43 -4.65 -19.04 3.06
CA GLY A 43 -6.07 -19.18 3.40
C GLY A 43 -6.65 -17.93 4.07
N CYS A 44 -5.97 -16.79 3.97
CA CYS A 44 -6.39 -15.56 4.64
C CYS A 44 -7.28 -14.74 3.72
N LEU A 45 -8.39 -14.26 4.27
CA LEU A 45 -9.36 -13.40 3.60
C LEU A 45 -9.16 -11.96 4.04
N LEU A 46 -9.12 -11.05 3.07
CA LEU A 46 -9.11 -9.62 3.32
C LEU A 46 -10.50 -9.19 3.81
N SER A 47 -10.55 -8.48 4.93
CA SER A 47 -11.80 -7.97 5.52
C SER A 47 -11.87 -6.45 5.54
N ALA A 48 -10.73 -5.76 5.49
CA ALA A 48 -10.66 -4.33 5.32
C ALA A 48 -9.35 -3.92 4.64
N MET A 49 -9.40 -2.83 3.89
CA MET A 49 -8.25 -2.15 3.33
C MET A 49 -8.40 -0.66 3.56
N THR A 50 -7.32 0.01 3.93
CA THR A 50 -7.28 1.49 3.96
C THR A 50 -6.34 1.98 2.88
N VAL A 51 -6.65 3.15 2.31
CA VAL A 51 -5.77 3.86 1.38
C VAL A 51 -5.46 5.21 1.99
N THR A 52 -4.21 5.39 2.44
CA THR A 52 -3.77 6.55 3.21
C THR A 52 -2.97 7.56 2.38
N SER A 53 -2.29 7.10 1.34
CA SER A 53 -1.53 7.98 0.44
C SER A 53 -1.37 7.37 -0.94
N VAL A 54 -1.30 8.23 -1.95
CA VAL A 54 -1.07 7.79 -3.34
C VAL A 54 0.02 8.63 -3.98
N HIS A 55 0.77 8.03 -4.91
CA HIS A 55 1.83 8.68 -5.66
C HIS A 55 1.53 8.59 -7.17
N PRO A 56 1.72 9.67 -7.95
CA PRO A 56 1.42 9.68 -9.38
C PRO A 56 2.28 8.74 -10.21
N ALA A 57 3.41 8.27 -9.66
CA ALA A 57 4.26 7.27 -10.31
C ALA A 57 3.79 5.81 -10.13
N GLY A 58 2.53 5.61 -9.71
CA GLY A 58 1.96 4.27 -9.57
C GLY A 58 2.30 3.59 -8.24
N TYR A 59 2.26 4.34 -7.13
CA TYR A 59 2.37 3.77 -5.78
C TYR A 59 1.18 4.14 -4.93
N VAL A 60 0.79 3.23 -4.04
CA VAL A 60 -0.26 3.45 -3.04
C VAL A 60 0.25 2.93 -1.70
N TYR A 61 -0.01 3.69 -0.64
CA TYR A 61 0.27 3.31 0.74
C TYR A 61 -1.03 3.25 1.54
N GLY A 62 -1.13 2.24 2.39
CA GLY A 62 -2.25 2.07 3.29
C GLY A 62 -2.06 0.87 4.19
N SER A 63 -3.15 0.16 4.48
CA SER A 63 -3.11 -1.07 5.28
C SER A 63 -4.09 -2.11 4.78
N GLU A 64 -3.77 -3.37 5.03
CA GLU A 64 -4.68 -4.49 4.90
C GLU A 64 -4.99 -5.06 6.28
N ASN A 65 -6.22 -5.51 6.47
CA ASN A 65 -6.62 -6.28 7.62
C ASN A 65 -7.49 -7.45 7.17
N GLY A 66 -7.25 -8.62 7.74
CA GLY A 66 -7.90 -9.86 7.31
C GLY A 66 -8.05 -10.86 8.45
N SER A 67 -8.47 -12.07 8.09
CA SER A 67 -8.67 -13.17 9.05
C SER A 67 -7.39 -13.60 9.78
N CYS A 68 -6.22 -13.29 9.21
CA CYS A 68 -4.92 -13.65 9.75
C CYS A 68 -4.16 -12.47 10.40
N GLY A 69 -4.81 -11.32 10.56
CA GLY A 69 -4.20 -10.09 11.05
C GLY A 69 -4.06 -9.04 9.95
N GLY A 70 -3.29 -7.99 10.25
CA GLY A 70 -3.13 -6.85 9.37
C GLY A 70 -1.69 -6.36 9.24
N SER A 71 -1.43 -5.61 8.18
CA SER A 71 -0.15 -5.00 7.88
C SER A 71 -0.33 -3.62 7.28
N ALA A 72 0.65 -2.74 7.48
CA ALA A 72 0.81 -1.61 6.57
C ALA A 72 1.31 -2.15 5.23
N THR A 73 0.77 -1.66 4.13
CA THR A 73 1.01 -2.24 2.81
C THR A 73 1.31 -1.14 1.80
N LEU A 74 2.38 -1.36 1.04
CA LEU A 74 2.75 -0.58 -0.13
C LEU A 74 2.42 -1.39 -1.37
N TYR A 75 1.68 -0.75 -2.27
CA TYR A 75 1.33 -1.28 -3.58
C TYR A 75 2.10 -0.52 -4.65
N ALA A 76 2.46 -1.21 -5.71
CA ALA A 76 3.07 -0.61 -6.88
C ALA A 76 2.49 -1.20 -8.17
N GLU A 77 2.50 -0.38 -9.21
CA GLU A 77 2.23 -0.80 -10.58
C GLU A 77 3.56 -1.11 -11.28
N VAL A 78 3.77 -2.38 -11.64
CA VAL A 78 4.97 -2.81 -12.38
C VAL A 78 4.53 -3.41 -13.70
N GLY A 79 4.92 -2.74 -14.80
CA GLY A 79 4.59 -3.22 -16.15
C GLY A 79 3.08 -3.23 -16.45
N GLY A 80 2.31 -2.33 -15.84
CA GLY A 80 0.85 -2.26 -16.01
C GLY A 80 0.06 -3.18 -15.09
N VAL A 81 0.73 -3.88 -14.16
CA VAL A 81 0.08 -4.80 -13.22
C VAL A 81 0.31 -4.31 -11.80
N TRP A 82 -0.78 -4.16 -11.06
CA TRP A 82 -0.76 -3.81 -9.65
C TRP A 82 -0.46 -5.04 -8.79
N GLY A 83 0.31 -4.82 -7.73
CA GLY A 83 0.59 -5.82 -6.72
C GLY A 83 1.12 -5.22 -5.43
N VAL A 84 1.29 -6.08 -4.42
CA VAL A 84 1.96 -5.72 -3.17
C VAL A 84 3.45 -5.60 -3.43
N ALA A 85 3.99 -4.40 -3.27
CA ALA A 85 5.43 -4.16 -3.33
C ALA A 85 6.10 -4.50 -1.99
N LEU A 86 5.45 -4.14 -0.88
CA LEU A 86 5.95 -4.43 0.46
C LEU A 86 4.79 -4.51 1.46
N ALA A 87 4.74 -5.59 2.24
CA ALA A 87 3.86 -5.73 3.40
C ALA A 87 4.69 -5.63 4.68
N MET A 88 4.25 -4.78 5.61
CA MET A 88 5.00 -4.37 6.79
C MET A 88 4.16 -4.62 8.04
N GLN A 89 4.51 -5.65 8.80
CA GLN A 89 3.95 -5.89 10.14
C GLN A 89 4.80 -5.24 11.25
N ALA A 90 6.00 -4.79 10.90
CA ALA A 90 6.92 -4.05 11.75
C ALA A 90 7.53 -2.91 10.95
N MET A 91 8.26 -2.02 11.63
CA MET A 91 9.00 -0.94 10.98
C MET A 91 9.97 -1.52 9.93
N PRO A 92 9.89 -1.08 8.66
CA PRO A 92 10.77 -1.57 7.60
C PRO A 92 12.17 -0.97 7.73
N GLU A 93 13.16 -1.63 7.14
CA GLU A 93 14.47 -1.01 6.90
C GLU A 93 14.38 -0.01 5.74
N CYS A 94 15.04 1.14 5.85
CA CYS A 94 15.06 2.14 4.78
C CYS A 94 15.70 1.59 3.48
N SER A 95 16.59 0.60 3.57
CA SER A 95 17.15 -0.09 2.41
C SER A 95 16.09 -0.89 1.65
N ALA A 96 15.19 -1.59 2.36
CA ALA A 96 14.13 -2.38 1.75
C ALA A 96 13.16 -1.49 0.95
N LEU A 97 12.79 -0.32 1.50
CA LEU A 97 11.96 0.66 0.80
C LEU A 97 12.63 1.17 -0.48
N ARG A 98 13.92 1.48 -0.41
CA ARG A 98 14.69 1.93 -1.58
C ARG A 98 14.86 0.83 -2.63
N GLU A 99 15.11 -0.40 -2.21
CA GLU A 99 15.24 -1.56 -3.12
C GLU A 99 13.91 -1.89 -3.81
N ALA A 100 12.78 -1.71 -3.11
CA ALA A 100 11.44 -1.77 -3.69
C ALA A 100 11.09 -0.56 -4.58
N GLY A 101 12.00 0.42 -4.71
CA GLY A 101 11.83 1.60 -5.53
C GLY A 101 10.79 2.59 -5.02
N ILE A 102 10.45 2.53 -3.73
CA ILE A 102 9.43 3.39 -3.13
C ILE A 102 9.91 4.85 -3.17
N PRO A 103 9.10 5.79 -3.68
CA PRO A 103 9.49 7.21 -3.68
C PRO A 103 9.62 7.75 -2.25
N GLU A 104 10.67 8.55 -2.01
CA GLU A 104 10.87 9.27 -0.74
C GLU A 104 9.74 10.29 -0.47
N GLY A 105 9.61 10.69 0.80
CA GLY A 105 8.68 11.67 1.32
C GLY A 105 7.26 11.14 1.52
N LEU A 106 7.14 9.84 1.80
CA LEU A 106 5.91 9.19 2.25
C LEU A 106 5.60 9.55 3.71
N GLY A 107 6.63 9.90 4.50
CA GLY A 107 6.47 10.30 5.90
C GLY A 107 6.37 9.13 6.88
N ILE A 108 6.70 7.91 6.46
CA ILE A 108 6.78 6.75 7.36
C ILE A 108 8.16 6.66 8.01
N ARG A 109 8.23 6.05 9.20
CA ARG A 109 9.50 5.77 9.87
C ARG A 109 10.08 4.46 9.37
N CYS A 110 11.40 4.42 9.17
CA CYS A 110 12.15 3.24 8.79
C CYS A 110 13.46 3.12 9.60
N GLY A 111 13.93 1.89 9.79
CA GLY A 111 15.19 1.56 10.43
C GLY A 111 16.40 1.86 9.55
N HIS A 112 17.51 2.28 10.17
CA HIS A 112 18.81 2.49 9.52
C HIS A 112 19.94 2.16 10.50
N GLU A 113 21.15 1.86 10.00
CA GLU A 113 22.29 1.42 10.82
C GLU A 113 22.68 2.40 11.95
N THR A 114 22.33 3.68 11.80
CA THR A 114 22.59 4.73 12.81
C THR A 114 21.33 5.15 13.61
N GLY A 115 20.22 4.41 13.48
CA GLY A 115 18.92 4.71 14.10
C GLY A 115 17.83 5.13 13.10
N ASP A 116 16.60 5.25 13.57
CA ASP A 116 15.40 5.45 12.76
C ASP A 116 15.39 6.78 11.98
N ARG A 117 14.90 6.73 10.74
CA ARG A 117 14.72 7.88 9.84
C ARG A 117 13.29 7.96 9.31
N GLU A 118 12.92 9.15 8.86
CA GLU A 118 11.69 9.35 8.07
C GLU A 118 12.01 9.08 6.60
N TYR A 119 11.11 8.38 5.91
CA TYR A 119 11.24 7.97 4.51
C TYR A 119 10.45 8.86 3.57
#